data_AF-E3FDU9-F1
#
_entry.id   AF-E3FDU9-F1
#
_cell.length_a   1.000
_cell.length_b   1.000
_cell.length_c   1.000
_cell.angle_alpha   90.00
_cell.angle_beta   90.00
_cell.angle_gamma   90.00
#
_symmetry.space_group_name_H-M   'P 1'
#
loop_
_entity.id
_entity.type
_entity.pdbx_description
1 polymer ?
#
loop_
_entity_poly.entity_id
_entity_poly.type
_entity_poly.pdbx_seq_one_letter_code
_entity_poly.pdbx_strand_id
1 'polypeptide(L)'
;MKTLNASSLSAPARRETRAALDSFFRSFGFTSDAELSQLANWALAVPGGHMAEPQGALAQARARMETWLLKVFGNQHAGETLLARGRAAFVLSEAAQHGAALLLAEPSSLPQPIVQALRSAMPVPSPKPVPSVMREQQLVLNPLAGLLRRWWRAESADASVEGA
;
A
#
# COMPACT_ATOMS: atom_id res chain seq x y z
N MET A 1 -37.15 -36.03 17.47
CA MET A 1 -35.81 -35.85 16.85
C MET A 1 -35.83 -34.55 16.06
N LYS A 2 -35.19 -33.49 16.56
CA LYS A 2 -35.15 -32.17 15.93
C LYS A 2 -33.99 -32.20 14.93
N THR A 3 -34.28 -32.23 13.64
CA THR A 3 -33.25 -32.10 12.60
C THR A 3 -32.69 -30.68 12.68
N LEU A 4 -31.45 -30.56 13.15
CA LEU A 4 -30.66 -29.34 13.10
C LEU A 4 -30.43 -29.00 11.63
N ASN A 5 -31.22 -28.06 11.10
CA ASN A 5 -31.07 -27.58 9.73
C ASN A 5 -29.70 -26.90 9.57
N ALA A 6 -28.95 -27.38 8.59
CA ALA A 6 -27.63 -26.88 8.25
C ALA A 6 -27.68 -25.37 7.92
N SER A 7 -26.64 -24.67 8.38
CA SER A 7 -26.50 -23.22 8.52
C SER A 7 -26.47 -22.48 7.17
N SER A 8 -27.60 -22.28 6.51
CA SER A 8 -27.66 -21.38 5.34
C SER A 8 -27.72 -19.92 5.79
N LEU A 9 -26.83 -19.06 5.25
CA LEU A 9 -26.92 -17.61 5.42
C LEU A 9 -28.30 -17.09 4.98
N SER A 10 -28.81 -16.09 5.69
CA SER A 10 -30.05 -15.41 5.33
C SER A 10 -29.91 -14.71 3.96
N ALA A 11 -31.02 -14.53 3.24
CA ALA A 11 -31.03 -13.76 1.99
C ALA A 11 -30.44 -12.34 2.12
N PRO A 12 -30.71 -11.54 3.18
CA PRO A 12 -30.05 -10.25 3.35
C PRO A 12 -28.53 -10.39 3.56
N ALA A 13 -28.07 -11.32 4.39
CA ALA A 13 -26.64 -11.54 4.63
C ALA A 13 -25.90 -11.91 3.33
N ARG A 14 -26.50 -12.72 2.46
CA ARG A 14 -25.92 -13.04 1.14
C ARG A 14 -25.77 -11.82 0.24
N ARG A 15 -26.76 -10.91 0.23
CA ARG A 15 -26.68 -9.66 -0.54
C ARG A 15 -25.63 -8.71 0.01
N GLU A 16 -25.51 -8.61 1.33
CA GLU A 16 -24.48 -7.80 1.99
C GLU A 16 -23.08 -8.35 1.73
N THR A 17 -22.88 -9.66 1.83
CA THR A 17 -21.62 -10.33 1.47
C THR A 17 -21.23 -10.02 0.03
N ARG A 18 -22.20 -10.14 -0.89
CA ARG A 18 -21.97 -9.81 -2.31
C ARG A 18 -21.57 -8.35 -2.49
N ALA A 19 -22.32 -7.41 -1.93
CA ALA A 19 -22.01 -5.98 -2.04
C ALA A 19 -20.64 -5.62 -1.45
N ALA A 20 -20.26 -6.26 -0.35
CA ALA A 20 -18.96 -6.08 0.28
C ALA A 20 -17.81 -6.56 -0.63
N LEU A 21 -17.93 -7.76 -1.22
CA LEU A 21 -16.95 -8.29 -2.16
C LEU A 21 -16.86 -7.44 -3.44
N ASP A 22 -17.99 -6.99 -3.96
CA ASP A 22 -18.03 -6.14 -5.15
C ASP A 22 -17.32 -4.81 -4.89
N SER A 23 -17.60 -4.17 -3.74
CA SER A 23 -16.92 -2.94 -3.32
C SER A 23 -15.41 -3.15 -3.17
N PHE A 24 -15.00 -4.29 -2.60
CA PHE A 24 -13.59 -4.65 -2.47
C PHE A 24 -12.90 -4.76 -3.83
N PHE A 25 -13.44 -5.53 -4.78
CA PHE A 25 -12.83 -5.70 -6.11
C PHE A 25 -12.92 -4.45 -6.99
N ARG A 26 -13.98 -3.65 -6.85
CA ARG A 26 -14.06 -2.32 -7.48
C ARG A 26 -12.91 -1.40 -7.06
N SER A 27 -12.41 -1.54 -5.83
CA SER A 27 -11.25 -0.77 -5.38
C SER A 27 -9.94 -1.13 -6.10
N PHE A 28 -9.88 -2.27 -6.80
CA PHE A 28 -8.78 -2.68 -7.68
C PHE A 28 -8.99 -2.28 -9.14
N GLY A 29 -10.13 -1.66 -9.49
CA GLY A 29 -10.45 -1.20 -10.84
C GLY A 29 -11.38 -2.11 -11.64
N PHE A 30 -11.85 -3.24 -11.08
CA PHE A 30 -12.83 -4.09 -11.75
C PHE A 30 -14.21 -3.44 -11.76
N THR A 31 -14.86 -3.38 -12.94
CA THR A 31 -16.16 -2.68 -13.09
C THR A 31 -17.28 -3.56 -13.63
N SER A 32 -16.94 -4.62 -14.39
CA SER A 32 -17.89 -5.54 -14.99
C SER A 32 -18.56 -6.44 -13.96
N ASP A 33 -19.89 -6.53 -14.00
CA ASP A 33 -20.65 -7.39 -13.09
C ASP A 33 -20.31 -8.89 -13.26
N ALA A 34 -20.03 -9.31 -14.50
CA ALA A 34 -19.61 -10.69 -14.79
C ALA A 34 -18.26 -11.00 -14.12
N GLU A 35 -17.31 -10.07 -14.15
CA GLU A 35 -16.01 -10.23 -13.52
C GLU A 35 -16.12 -10.20 -12.00
N LEU A 36 -16.88 -9.25 -11.45
CA LEU A 36 -17.14 -9.18 -10.01
C LEU A 36 -17.81 -10.47 -9.51
N SER A 37 -18.69 -11.08 -10.31
CA SER A 37 -19.29 -12.40 -10.04
C SER A 37 -18.25 -13.50 -9.94
N GLN A 38 -17.34 -13.57 -10.91
CA GLN A 38 -16.24 -14.54 -10.89
C GLN A 38 -15.29 -14.34 -9.72
N LEU A 39 -14.93 -13.08 -9.42
CA LEU A 39 -14.01 -12.74 -8.34
C LEU A 39 -14.59 -13.00 -6.95
N ALA A 40 -15.89 -12.76 -6.75
CA ALA A 40 -16.55 -13.15 -5.50
C ALA A 40 -16.57 -14.67 -5.32
N ASN A 41 -16.87 -15.43 -6.38
CA ASN A 41 -16.81 -16.88 -6.33
C ASN A 41 -15.39 -17.38 -6.06
N TRP A 42 -14.37 -16.75 -6.68
CA TRP A 42 -12.98 -17.03 -6.38
C TRP A 42 -12.65 -16.74 -4.93
N ALA A 43 -13.05 -15.59 -4.37
CA ALA A 43 -12.80 -15.25 -2.97
C ALA A 43 -13.35 -16.32 -2.02
N LEU A 44 -14.55 -16.83 -2.32
CA LEU A 44 -15.29 -17.80 -1.51
C LEU A 44 -15.04 -19.26 -1.88
N ALA A 45 -14.11 -19.56 -2.81
CA ALA A 45 -13.76 -20.91 -3.24
C ALA A 45 -12.91 -21.65 -2.19
N VAL A 46 -13.41 -21.72 -0.97
CA VAL A 46 -12.88 -22.47 0.17
C VAL A 46 -14.04 -23.25 0.81
N PRO A 47 -13.77 -24.39 1.48
CA PRO A 47 -14.81 -25.11 2.21
C PRO A 47 -15.55 -24.18 3.18
N GLY A 48 -16.88 -24.10 3.06
CA GLY A 48 -17.71 -23.22 3.89
C GLY A 48 -17.69 -21.73 3.53
N GLY A 49 -16.95 -21.30 2.49
CA GLY A 49 -16.88 -19.88 2.09
C GLY A 49 -18.23 -19.28 1.70
N HIS A 50 -19.12 -20.08 1.10
CA HIS A 50 -20.50 -19.70 0.79
C HIS A 50 -21.38 -19.42 2.02
N MET A 51 -20.93 -19.81 3.22
CA MET A 51 -21.59 -19.52 4.50
C MET A 51 -20.90 -18.39 5.26
N ALA A 52 -19.87 -17.76 4.69
CA ALA A 52 -19.16 -16.67 5.35
C ALA A 52 -20.03 -15.40 5.44
N GLU A 53 -20.18 -14.89 6.66
CA GLU A 53 -20.73 -13.57 6.91
C GLU A 53 -19.89 -12.48 6.20
N PRO A 54 -20.45 -11.28 5.94
CA PRO A 54 -19.80 -10.27 5.11
C PRO A 54 -18.36 -9.94 5.53
N GLN A 55 -18.10 -9.84 6.83
CA GLN A 55 -16.76 -9.57 7.37
C GLN A 55 -15.79 -10.74 7.14
N GLY A 56 -16.26 -11.98 7.31
CA GLY A 56 -15.46 -13.19 7.07
C GLY A 56 -15.14 -13.38 5.58
N ALA A 57 -16.10 -13.11 4.71
CA ALA A 57 -15.92 -13.12 3.26
C ALA A 57 -14.88 -12.08 2.81
N LEU A 58 -14.95 -10.86 3.36
CA LEU A 58 -13.95 -9.82 3.10
C LEU A 58 -12.56 -10.22 3.60
N ALA A 59 -12.45 -10.80 4.80
CA ALA A 59 -11.18 -11.27 5.32
C ALA A 59 -10.56 -12.35 4.41
N GLN A 60 -11.37 -13.28 3.90
CA GLN A 60 -10.92 -14.28 2.93
C GLN A 60 -10.47 -13.65 1.60
N ALA A 61 -11.25 -12.71 1.06
CA ALA A 61 -10.88 -12.00 -0.16
C ALA A 61 -9.54 -11.26 -0.01
N ARG A 62 -9.33 -10.58 1.12
CA ARG A 62 -8.06 -9.91 1.45
C ARG A 62 -6.90 -10.89 1.53
N ALA A 63 -7.04 -11.98 2.28
CA ALA A 63 -5.99 -12.98 2.45
C ALA A 63 -5.60 -13.65 1.12
N ARG A 64 -6.59 -13.97 0.27
CA ARG A 64 -6.34 -14.52 -1.08
C ARG A 64 -5.63 -13.51 -1.96
N MET A 65 -6.07 -12.25 -1.94
CA MET A 65 -5.44 -11.19 -2.71
C MET A 65 -4.00 -10.97 -2.26
N GLU A 66 -3.74 -10.89 -0.96
CA GLU A 66 -2.38 -10.78 -0.41
C GLU A 66 -1.49 -11.95 -0.83
N THR A 67 -2.00 -13.19 -0.75
CA THR A 67 -1.27 -14.37 -1.20
C THR A 67 -0.94 -14.30 -2.69
N TRP A 68 -1.89 -13.85 -3.52
CA TRP A 68 -1.67 -13.66 -4.96
C TRP A 68 -0.61 -12.57 -5.21
N LEU A 69 -0.70 -11.43 -4.51
CA LEU A 69 0.25 -10.31 -4.64
C LEU A 69 1.65 -10.72 -4.19
N LEU A 70 1.79 -11.50 -3.10
CA LEU A 70 3.08 -12.05 -2.66
C LEU A 70 3.73 -12.92 -3.73
N LYS A 71 2.95 -13.75 -4.42
CA LYS A 71 3.48 -14.57 -5.52
C LYS A 71 3.94 -13.71 -6.70
N VAL A 72 3.24 -12.63 -7.02
CA VAL A 72 3.60 -11.71 -8.12
C VAL A 72 4.81 -10.84 -7.77
N PHE A 73 4.85 -10.25 -6.57
CA PHE A 73 5.88 -9.27 -6.17
C PHE A 73 7.06 -9.88 -5.42
N GLY A 74 6.93 -11.12 -4.92
CA GLY A 74 7.91 -11.78 -4.07
C GLY A 74 7.77 -11.42 -2.58
N ASN A 75 8.30 -12.30 -1.73
CA ASN A 75 8.19 -12.23 -0.26
C ASN A 75 8.86 -11.00 0.36
N GLN A 76 9.79 -10.35 -0.34
CA GLN A 76 10.42 -9.10 0.10
C GLN A 76 9.44 -7.94 0.29
N HIS A 77 8.22 -8.05 -0.27
CA HIS A 77 7.16 -7.05 -0.15
C HIS A 77 6.11 -7.41 0.92
N ALA A 78 6.30 -8.49 1.67
CA ALA A 78 5.38 -8.88 2.74
C ALA A 78 5.28 -7.79 3.82
N GLY A 79 4.06 -7.61 4.35
CA GLY A 79 3.80 -6.68 5.45
C GLY A 79 2.40 -6.07 5.40
N GLU A 80 2.08 -5.29 6.43
CA GLU A 80 0.74 -4.73 6.69
C GLU A 80 0.24 -3.78 5.58
N THR A 81 1.14 -3.22 4.77
CA THR A 81 0.79 -2.28 3.69
C THR A 81 0.72 -2.93 2.32
N LEU A 82 0.97 -4.24 2.21
CA LEU A 82 1.04 -4.94 0.92
C LEU A 82 -0.26 -4.80 0.13
N LEU A 83 -1.42 -4.99 0.77
CA LEU A 83 -2.70 -4.90 0.09
C LEU A 83 -2.97 -3.49 -0.45
N ALA A 84 -2.66 -2.46 0.33
CA ALA A 84 -2.84 -1.06 -0.08
C ALA A 84 -1.91 -0.69 -1.25
N ARG A 85 -0.64 -1.12 -1.19
CA ARG A 85 0.35 -0.89 -2.26
C ARG A 85 0.04 -1.69 -3.51
N GLY A 86 -0.36 -2.95 -3.35
CA GLY A 86 -0.80 -3.82 -4.44
C GLY A 86 -2.03 -3.27 -5.15
N ARG A 87 -3.00 -2.73 -4.41
CA ARG A 87 -4.15 -2.03 -4.99
C ARG A 87 -3.73 -0.82 -5.82
N ALA A 88 -2.84 0.01 -5.29
CA ALA A 88 -2.29 1.13 -6.03
C ALA A 88 -1.57 0.67 -7.32
N ALA A 89 -0.78 -0.40 -7.24
CA ALA A 89 -0.13 -0.98 -8.41
C ALA A 89 -1.14 -1.46 -9.47
N PHE A 90 -2.24 -2.08 -9.07
CA PHE A 90 -3.33 -2.48 -9.97
C PHE A 90 -3.94 -1.29 -10.70
N VAL A 91 -4.22 -0.21 -9.97
CA VAL A 91 -4.80 1.00 -10.55
C VAL A 91 -3.81 1.69 -11.49
N LEU A 92 -2.54 1.81 -11.08
CA LEU A 92 -1.50 2.48 -11.87
C LEU A 92 -1.06 1.70 -13.12
N SER A 93 -1.15 0.37 -13.09
CA SER A 93 -0.86 -0.50 -14.25
C SER A 93 -2.09 -0.83 -15.08
N GLU A 94 -3.27 -0.32 -14.70
CA GLU A 94 -4.55 -0.64 -15.33
C GLU A 94 -4.81 -2.16 -15.43
N ALA A 95 -4.27 -2.94 -14.50
CA ALA A 95 -4.27 -4.41 -14.57
C ALA A 95 -5.68 -5.01 -14.65
N ALA A 96 -6.68 -4.33 -14.08
CA ALA A 96 -8.08 -4.72 -14.16
C ALA A 96 -8.64 -4.80 -15.59
N GLN A 97 -8.02 -4.13 -16.58
CA GLN A 97 -8.41 -4.23 -18.00
C GLN A 97 -8.18 -5.63 -18.59
N HIS A 98 -7.31 -6.43 -17.98
CA HIS A 98 -7.09 -7.83 -18.37
C HIS A 98 -8.17 -8.77 -17.81
N GLY A 99 -9.12 -8.22 -17.04
CA GLY A 99 -10.27 -8.91 -16.49
C GLY A 99 -9.96 -9.87 -15.35
N ALA A 100 -11.01 -10.52 -14.86
CA ALA A 100 -10.92 -11.44 -13.72
C ALA A 100 -9.96 -12.63 -13.97
N ALA A 101 -9.77 -13.01 -15.24
CA ALA A 101 -8.85 -14.09 -15.64
C ALA A 101 -7.43 -13.89 -15.10
N LEU A 102 -6.99 -12.64 -14.93
CA LEU A 102 -5.70 -12.32 -14.34
C LEU A 102 -5.55 -12.85 -12.90
N LEU A 103 -6.59 -12.72 -12.06
CA LEU A 103 -6.58 -13.18 -10.68
C LEU A 103 -6.90 -14.67 -10.54
N LEU A 104 -7.62 -15.22 -11.53
CA LEU A 104 -7.96 -16.64 -11.59
C LEU A 104 -6.76 -17.50 -12.05
N ALA A 105 -5.87 -16.93 -12.86
CA ALA A 105 -4.65 -17.60 -13.30
C ALA A 105 -3.63 -17.73 -12.16
N GLU A 106 -2.85 -18.81 -12.20
CA GLU A 106 -1.71 -18.99 -11.29
C GLU A 106 -0.68 -17.87 -11.56
N PRO A 107 -0.17 -17.15 -10.54
CA PRO A 107 0.79 -16.06 -10.74
C PRO A 107 2.04 -16.41 -11.56
N SER A 108 2.49 -17.67 -11.50
CA SER A 108 3.63 -18.18 -12.28
C SER A 108 3.33 -18.33 -13.77
N SER A 109 2.06 -18.42 -14.15
CA SER A 109 1.60 -18.55 -15.54
C SER A 109 1.30 -17.20 -16.21
N LEU A 110 1.43 -16.10 -15.48
CA LEU A 110 1.13 -14.78 -16.00
C LEU A 110 2.13 -14.34 -17.08
N PRO A 111 1.66 -13.64 -18.13
CA PRO A 111 2.54 -13.01 -19.10
C PRO A 111 3.53 -12.07 -18.41
N GLN A 112 4.82 -12.24 -18.73
CA GLN A 112 5.91 -11.43 -18.16
C GLN A 112 5.70 -9.91 -18.30
N PRO A 113 5.18 -9.37 -19.42
CA PRO A 113 4.91 -7.94 -19.53
C PRO A 113 3.95 -7.41 -18.47
N ILE A 114 2.92 -8.19 -18.11
CA ILE A 114 1.94 -7.81 -17.08
C ILE A 114 2.59 -7.82 -15.70
N VAL A 115 3.38 -8.85 -15.40
CA VAL A 115 4.12 -8.96 -14.14
C VAL A 115 5.10 -7.79 -13.99
N GLN A 116 5.81 -7.42 -15.06
CA GLN A 116 6.72 -6.29 -15.07
C GLN A 116 5.98 -4.97 -14.85
N ALA A 117 4.86 -4.74 -15.56
CA ALA A 117 4.05 -3.53 -15.40
C ALA A 117 3.53 -3.38 -13.97
N LEU A 118 3.03 -4.46 -13.36
CA LEU A 118 2.61 -4.48 -11.96
C LEU A 118 3.77 -4.15 -11.01
N ARG A 119 4.94 -4.77 -11.23
CA ARG A 119 6.13 -4.55 -10.38
C ARG A 119 6.66 -3.12 -10.51
N SER A 120 6.69 -2.55 -11.71
CA SER A 120 7.11 -1.16 -11.92
C SER A 120 6.12 -0.15 -11.35
N ALA A 121 4.83 -0.50 -11.31
CA ALA A 121 3.78 0.34 -10.74
C ALA A 121 3.69 0.26 -9.21
N MET A 122 4.45 -0.65 -8.57
CA MET A 122 4.41 -0.83 -7.13
C MET A 122 4.97 0.40 -6.40
N PRO A 123 4.17 1.11 -5.58
CA PRO A 123 4.67 2.26 -4.84
C PRO A 123 5.77 1.86 -3.85
N VAL A 124 6.83 2.67 -3.74
CA VAL A 124 7.92 2.47 -2.78
C VAL A 124 7.39 2.70 -1.35
N PRO A 125 7.71 1.84 -0.36
CA PRO A 125 7.25 2.06 1.00
C PRO A 125 7.86 3.35 1.56
N SER A 126 7.03 4.19 2.18
CA SER A 126 7.51 5.40 2.86
C SER A 126 8.50 5.02 3.97
N PRO A 127 9.65 5.71 4.09
CA PRO A 127 10.57 5.46 5.18
C PRO A 127 9.86 5.73 6.51
N LYS A 128 10.03 4.81 7.48
CA LYS A 128 9.50 5.02 8.83
C LYS A 128 10.14 6.28 9.42
N PRO A 129 9.35 7.20 10.01
CA PRO A 129 9.92 8.37 10.66
C PRO A 129 10.82 7.89 11.79
N VAL A 130 12.13 8.07 11.63
CA VAL A 130 13.08 7.87 12.71
C VAL A 130 13.01 9.14 13.57
N PRO A 131 12.79 9.04 14.89
CA PRO A 131 12.88 10.21 15.75
C PRO A 131 14.31 10.77 15.65
N SER A 132 14.47 11.81 14.84
CA SER A 132 15.72 12.55 14.71
C SER A 132 15.64 13.76 15.62
N VAL A 133 16.70 14.01 16.38
CA VAL A 133 16.87 15.29 17.05
C VAL A 133 16.92 16.38 15.97
N MET A 134 16.05 17.38 16.07
CA MET A 134 16.08 18.54 15.18
C MET A 134 17.48 19.16 15.31
N ARG A 135 18.26 19.17 14.22
CA ARG A 135 19.58 19.81 14.25
C ARG A 135 19.35 21.27 14.59
N GLU A 136 19.93 21.72 15.71
CA GLU A 136 19.79 23.10 16.16
C GLU A 136 20.18 24.03 15.02
N GLN A 137 19.19 24.70 14.45
CA GLN A 137 19.46 25.73 13.45
C GLN A 137 19.98 26.93 14.21
N GLN A 138 21.30 27.13 14.17
CA GLN A 138 21.90 28.36 14.67
C GLN A 138 21.45 29.51 13.78
N LEU A 139 20.36 30.16 14.17
CA LEU A 139 19.91 31.42 13.62
C LEU A 139 20.94 32.49 14.01
N VAL A 140 21.87 32.76 13.09
CA VAL A 140 22.74 33.92 13.19
C VAL A 140 21.89 35.14 12.90
N LEU A 141 21.33 35.73 13.97
CA LEU A 141 20.44 36.89 13.89
C LEU A 141 21.11 38.14 13.29
N ASN A 142 22.44 38.16 13.20
CA ASN A 142 23.16 39.26 12.59
C ASN A 142 24.47 38.78 11.92
N PRO A 143 24.40 38.28 10.67
CA PRO A 143 25.58 37.82 9.94
C PRO A 143 26.57 38.98 9.65
N LEU A 144 26.07 40.21 9.60
CA LEU A 144 26.86 41.42 9.36
C LEU A 144 27.69 41.84 10.59
N ALA A 145 27.20 41.61 11.80
CA ALA A 145 27.95 41.90 13.03
C ALA A 145 29.23 41.05 13.17
N GLY A 146 29.24 39.83 12.60
CA GLY A 146 30.44 38.98 12.54
C GLY A 146 31.48 39.51 11.55
N LEU A 147 31.03 40.03 10.41
CA LEU A 147 31.91 40.69 9.43
C LEU A 147 32.48 41.98 10.01
N LEU A 148 31.64 42.87 10.56
CA LEU A 148 32.09 44.12 11.17
C LEU A 148 33.10 43.89 12.32
N ARG A 149 32.90 42.86 13.16
CA ARG A 149 33.90 42.49 14.19
C ARG A 149 35.24 42.03 13.63
N ARG A 150 35.24 41.35 12.48
CA ARG A 150 36.49 40.93 11.82
C ARG A 150 37.24 42.12 11.24
N TRP A 151 36.51 43.07 10.65
CA TRP A 151 37.10 44.32 10.15
C TRP A 151 37.63 45.20 11.29
N TRP A 152 36.90 45.31 12.40
CA TRP A 152 37.35 46.09 13.56
C TRP A 152 38.58 45.49 14.26
N ARG A 153 38.67 44.15 14.37
CA ARG A 153 39.84 43.49 14.99
C ARG A 153 41.10 43.53 14.13
N ALA A 154 40.99 43.74 12.82
CA ALA A 154 42.17 43.93 11.96
C ALA A 154 42.87 45.27 12.23
N GLU A 155 42.14 46.27 12.73
CA GLU A 155 42.66 47.62 12.98
C GLU A 155 43.33 47.77 14.35
N SER A 156 43.03 46.89 15.31
CA SER A 156 43.59 46.94 16.68
C SER A 156 44.96 46.26 16.82
N ALA A 157 45.49 45.64 15.76
CA ALA A 157 46.76 44.91 15.80
C ALA A 157 48.00 45.76 15.43
N ASP A 158 47.81 46.95 14.83
CA ASP A 158 48.93 47.82 14.40
C ASP A 158 49.20 49.02 15.32
N ALA A 159 48.46 49.17 16.43
CA ALA A 159 48.65 50.28 17.39
C ALA A 159 49.49 49.88 18.63
N SER A 160 50.48 48.99 18.47
CA SER A 160 51.45 48.68 19.53
C SER A 160 52.87 48.57 18.97
N VAL A 161 53.35 49.65 18.35
CA VAL A 161 54.79 49.94 18.22
C VAL A 161 55.01 51.40 18.60
N GLU A 162 55.02 51.63 19.91
CA GLU A 162 55.60 52.78 20.62
C GLU A 162 56.43 52.10 21.72
N GLY A 163 57.71 52.33 21.96
CA GLY A 163 58.70 53.31 21.54
C GLY A 163 60.00 52.92 22.27
N ALA A 164 61.07 53.64 21.98
CA ALA A 164 62.44 53.48 22.50
C ALA A 164 62.55 53.30 24.02
#